data_AF-A0A946CH09-F1
#
_entry.id   AF-A0A946CH09-F1
#
_cell.length_a   1.000
_cell.length_b   1.000
_cell.length_c   1.000
_cell.angle_alpha   90.00
_cell.angle_beta   90.00
_cell.angle_gamma   90.00
#
_symmetry.space_group_name_H-M   'P 1'
#
loop_
_entity.id
_entity.type
_entity.pdbx_description
1 polymer ?
#
loop_
_entity_poly.entity_id
_entity_poly.type
_entity_poly.pdbx_seq_one_letter_code
_entity_poly.pdbx_strand_id
1 'polypeptide(L)'
;MKRLALLPLLLSPLSAKESYNVLPEAASDWKMAGPGSFEQKNGVSTAKGGMGLWWYGKKEFTNACFTVEFLAPEDADNSGVFVRFPNPGNDPWVAVKKGYEIQICGNEAHKNKTGAIYDIQPAIDPGMKVGEWNKYDIITVGDQIAIILNGKLINIYECQEGRGDVSGYFG
;
A
#
# COMPACT_ATOMS: atom_id res chain seq x y z
N MET A 1 -29.03 -10.80 6.56
CA MET A 1 -28.54 -12.13 6.17
C MET A 1 -27.18 -12.35 6.81
N LYS A 2 -27.01 -13.46 7.55
CA LYS A 2 -25.77 -13.81 8.25
C LYS A 2 -24.71 -14.20 7.22
N ARG A 3 -23.70 -13.35 6.95
CA ARG A 3 -22.51 -13.76 6.20
C ARG A 3 -21.57 -14.48 7.17
N LEU A 4 -21.59 -15.80 7.08
CA LEU A 4 -20.67 -16.70 7.79
C LEU A 4 -19.24 -16.35 7.36
N ALA A 5 -18.39 -16.02 8.33
CA ALA A 5 -16.97 -15.80 8.13
C ALA A 5 -16.29 -17.11 7.72
N LEU A 6 -16.04 -17.27 6.42
CA LEU A 6 -15.11 -18.26 5.87
C LEU A 6 -13.75 -17.62 5.54
N LEU A 7 -13.33 -16.64 6.36
CA LEU A 7 -12.36 -15.61 5.95
C LEU A 7 -10.87 -15.95 6.09
N PRO A 8 -10.37 -16.98 6.82
CA PRO A 8 -8.92 -17.16 6.91
C PRO A 8 -8.31 -17.93 5.72
N LEU A 9 -9.09 -18.65 4.91
CA LEU A 9 -8.52 -19.48 3.83
C LEU A 9 -8.18 -18.71 2.54
N LEU A 10 -8.69 -17.49 2.36
CA LEU A 10 -8.49 -16.69 1.14
C LEU A 10 -7.37 -15.64 1.25
N LEU A 11 -6.77 -15.51 2.43
CA LEU A 11 -5.76 -14.47 2.73
C LEU A 11 -4.33 -15.00 2.64
N SER A 12 -4.15 -16.21 2.13
CA SER A 12 -2.82 -16.74 1.86
C SER A 12 -2.25 -16.08 0.59
N PRO A 13 -0.94 -15.85 0.48
CA PRO A 13 -0.31 -15.44 -0.77
C PRO A 13 -0.56 -16.45 -1.91
N LEU A 14 -0.93 -17.70 -1.58
CA LEU A 14 -1.34 -18.70 -2.56
C LEU A 14 -2.66 -18.35 -3.27
N SER A 15 -3.50 -17.50 -2.68
CA SER A 15 -4.71 -16.96 -3.31
C SER A 15 -4.41 -15.75 -4.23
N ALA A 16 -3.25 -15.11 -4.07
CA ALA A 16 -2.75 -14.16 -5.05
C ALA A 16 -2.25 -14.91 -6.29
N LYS A 17 -2.52 -14.36 -7.47
CA LYS A 17 -2.02 -14.94 -8.73
C LYS A 17 -0.54 -14.66 -8.93
N GLU A 18 -0.07 -13.55 -8.35
CA GLU A 18 1.29 -13.04 -8.50
C GLU A 18 1.79 -12.55 -7.14
N SER A 19 3.09 -12.66 -6.89
CA SER A 19 3.74 -12.12 -5.69
C SER A 19 4.95 -11.28 -6.09
N TYR A 20 5.08 -10.11 -5.47
CA TYR A 20 6.09 -9.11 -5.77
C TYR A 20 6.81 -8.67 -4.50
N ASN A 21 8.12 -8.88 -4.44
CA ASN A 21 8.96 -8.15 -3.51
C ASN A 21 9.19 -6.77 -4.12
N VAL A 22 8.60 -5.76 -3.52
CA VAL A 22 8.62 -4.40 -4.08
C VAL A 22 9.96 -3.76 -3.73
N LEU A 23 10.92 -4.03 -4.60
CA LEU A 23 12.07 -3.18 -4.82
C LEU A 23 12.04 -2.74 -6.30
N PRO A 24 12.53 -1.55 -6.65
CA PRO A 24 12.53 -1.08 -8.01
C PRO A 24 13.61 -1.82 -8.81
N GLU A 25 13.34 -3.07 -9.20
CA GLU A 25 14.28 -3.92 -9.94
C GLU A 25 14.60 -3.35 -11.35
N ALA A 26 13.71 -2.51 -11.90
CA ALA A 26 13.92 -1.80 -13.15
C ALA A 26 13.33 -0.38 -13.08
N ALA A 27 14.19 0.63 -12.92
CA ALA A 27 13.76 2.04 -12.82
C ALA A 27 12.88 2.51 -13.99
N SER A 28 12.96 1.86 -15.17
CA SER A 28 12.18 2.24 -16.36
C SER A 28 10.69 1.90 -16.28
N ASP A 29 10.33 0.83 -15.56
CA ASP A 29 8.92 0.45 -15.40
C ASP A 29 8.24 1.28 -14.31
N TRP A 30 9.02 1.89 -13.41
CA TRP A 30 8.53 2.79 -12.38
C TRP A 30 8.46 4.24 -12.88
N LYS A 31 7.40 4.94 -12.50
CA LYS A 31 7.09 6.30 -12.95
C LYS A 31 6.84 7.19 -11.74
N MET A 32 7.16 8.47 -11.88
CA MET A 32 6.79 9.49 -10.90
C MET A 32 5.54 10.24 -11.36
N ALA A 33 4.64 10.53 -10.42
CA ALA A 33 3.62 11.56 -10.55
C ALA A 33 3.82 12.59 -9.42
N GLY A 34 3.65 13.87 -9.74
CA GLY A 34 3.84 14.97 -8.78
C GLY A 34 5.29 15.45 -8.62
N PRO A 35 5.49 16.51 -7.80
CA PRO A 35 6.80 17.15 -7.60
C PRO A 35 7.75 16.40 -6.66
N GLY A 36 7.28 15.40 -5.90
CA GLY A 36 8.15 14.55 -5.06
C GLY A 36 9.12 13.70 -5.88
N SER A 37 10.07 13.06 -5.21
CA SER A 37 11.02 12.13 -5.84
C SER A 37 11.53 11.07 -4.86
N PHE A 38 12.22 10.05 -5.37
CA PHE A 38 12.89 9.05 -4.56
C PHE A 38 14.39 9.03 -4.88
N GLU A 39 15.21 9.14 -3.84
CA GLU A 39 16.65 8.92 -3.94
C GLU A 39 16.96 7.45 -3.62
N GLN A 40 17.58 6.75 -4.57
CA GLN A 40 17.98 5.35 -4.38
C GLN A 40 19.43 5.27 -3.94
N LYS A 41 19.69 4.63 -2.80
CA LYS A 41 21.03 4.42 -2.27
C LYS A 41 21.08 3.14 -1.45
N ASN A 42 22.06 2.28 -1.74
CA ASN A 42 22.31 1.03 -1.01
C ASN A 42 21.07 0.12 -0.86
N GLY A 43 20.25 0.01 -1.92
CA GLY A 43 19.02 -0.79 -1.90
C GLY A 43 17.83 -0.14 -1.20
N VAL A 44 17.97 1.09 -0.69
CA VAL A 44 16.91 1.86 -0.05
C VAL A 44 16.48 3.00 -0.96
N SER A 45 15.18 3.19 -1.10
CA SER A 45 14.61 4.33 -1.82
C SER A 45 13.99 5.30 -0.81
N THR A 46 14.55 6.51 -0.71
CA THR A 46 14.14 7.52 0.27
C THR A 46 13.31 8.60 -0.42
N ALA A 47 12.07 8.80 0.03
CA ALA A 47 11.22 9.87 -0.47
C ALA A 47 11.81 11.25 -0.15
N LYS A 48 11.71 12.19 -1.08
CA LYS A 48 12.21 13.58 -0.97
C LYS A 48 11.20 14.55 -1.58
N GLY A 49 11.22 15.79 -1.07
CA GLY A 49 10.46 16.90 -1.62
C GLY A 49 9.00 16.93 -1.15
N GLY A 50 8.10 17.33 -2.06
CA GLY A 50 6.66 17.44 -1.79
C GLY A 50 5.89 16.17 -2.14
N MET A 51 4.56 16.32 -2.27
CA MET A 51 3.66 15.23 -2.68
C MET A 51 4.18 14.54 -3.96
N GLY A 52 4.27 13.22 -3.92
CA GLY A 52 4.72 12.41 -5.04
C GLY A 52 4.19 10.99 -4.93
N LEU A 53 4.04 10.34 -6.07
CA LEU A 53 3.64 8.95 -6.17
C LEU A 53 4.63 8.24 -7.08
N TRP A 54 5.28 7.21 -6.55
CA TRP A 54 6.22 6.40 -7.30
C TRP A 54 5.61 5.05 -7.61
N TRP A 55 5.16 4.87 -8.85
CA TRP A 55 4.23 3.80 -9.19
C TRP A 55 4.75 2.92 -10.31
N TYR A 56 4.35 1.65 -10.30
CA TYR A 56 4.73 0.67 -11.30
C TYR A 56 3.85 0.82 -12.55
N GLY A 57 4.38 1.47 -13.58
CA GLY A 57 3.62 1.88 -14.76
C GLY A 57 3.57 0.89 -15.91
N LYS A 58 4.03 -0.35 -15.72
CA LYS A 58 4.05 -1.39 -16.76
C LYS A 58 2.70 -2.07 -16.95
N LYS A 59 1.97 -2.31 -15.87
CA LYS A 59 0.67 -3.00 -15.89
C LYS A 59 -0.15 -2.70 -14.65
N GLU A 60 -1.44 -2.99 -14.75
CA GLU A 60 -2.35 -3.07 -13.62
C GLU A 60 -2.30 -4.46 -12.98
N PHE A 61 -2.69 -4.51 -11.72
CA PHE A 61 -2.80 -5.71 -10.91
C PHE A 61 -4.26 -5.97 -10.55
N THR A 62 -4.58 -7.26 -10.45
CA THR A 62 -5.87 -7.77 -9.97
C THR A 62 -5.63 -8.52 -8.66
N ASN A 63 -5.30 -9.81 -8.77
CA ASN A 63 -5.01 -10.67 -7.64
C ASN A 63 -3.49 -10.74 -7.40
N ALA A 64 -2.98 -9.97 -6.46
CA ALA A 64 -1.54 -9.83 -6.22
C ALA A 64 -1.21 -9.76 -4.72
N CYS A 65 0.00 -10.20 -4.36
CA CYS A 65 0.60 -9.98 -3.06
C CYS A 65 1.83 -9.09 -3.24
N PHE A 66 1.88 -7.97 -2.54
CA PHE A 66 3.00 -7.04 -2.53
C PHE A 66 3.68 -7.09 -1.17
N THR A 67 4.95 -7.46 -1.15
CA THR A 67 5.79 -7.37 0.04
C THR A 67 6.59 -6.08 -0.02
N VAL A 68 6.38 -5.21 0.97
CA VAL A 68 7.02 -3.89 1.06
C VAL A 68 7.73 -3.77 2.39
N GLU A 69 9.03 -3.51 2.37
CA GLU A 69 9.79 -3.13 3.56
C GLU A 69 9.89 -1.61 3.63
N PHE A 70 9.59 -1.05 4.79
CA PHE A 70 9.61 0.40 5.00
C PHE A 70 10.16 0.76 6.37
N LEU A 71 10.68 1.98 6.48
CA LEU A 71 11.18 2.56 7.72
C LEU A 71 10.68 4.00 7.79
N ALA A 72 10.02 4.36 8.89
CA ALA A 72 9.67 5.74 9.23
C ALA A 72 10.60 6.18 10.36
N PRO A 73 11.63 6.99 10.10
CA PRO A 73 12.63 7.35 11.10
C PRO A 73 12.07 8.07 12.33
N GLU A 74 11.14 9.01 12.13
CA GLU A 74 10.68 9.95 13.15
C GLU A 74 9.17 9.82 13.42
N ASP A 75 8.74 10.26 14.60
CA ASP A 75 7.33 10.21 15.01
C ASP A 75 6.40 11.07 14.15
N ALA A 76 6.94 12.10 13.50
CA ALA A 76 6.20 13.01 12.62
C ALA A 76 6.10 12.51 11.16
N ASP A 77 6.80 11.43 10.79
CA ASP A 77 6.83 10.96 9.41
C ASP A 77 5.46 10.47 8.93
N ASN A 78 5.19 10.70 7.64
CA ASN A 78 3.93 10.33 6.99
C ASN A 78 4.18 9.94 5.52
N SER A 79 3.62 8.81 5.13
CA SER A 79 3.71 8.23 3.79
C SER A 79 2.59 7.19 3.63
N GLY A 80 2.62 6.44 2.53
CA GLY A 80 1.65 5.37 2.29
C GLY A 80 2.03 4.52 1.09
N VAL A 81 1.44 3.34 1.02
CA VAL A 81 1.48 2.46 -0.16
C VAL A 81 0.11 2.52 -0.82
N PHE A 82 0.06 2.75 -2.12
CA PHE A 82 -1.16 2.85 -2.88
C PHE A 82 -1.41 1.57 -3.69
N VAL A 83 -2.64 1.10 -3.67
CA VAL A 83 -3.11 0.00 -4.51
C VAL A 83 -4.41 0.36 -5.20
N ARG A 84 -4.72 -0.33 -6.30
CA ARG A 84 -6.02 -0.27 -6.98
C ARG A 84 -6.41 1.12 -7.48
N PHE A 85 -5.45 1.98 -7.79
CA PHE A 85 -5.71 3.27 -8.42
C PHE A 85 -5.66 3.18 -9.96
N PRO A 86 -6.41 4.00 -10.71
CA PRO A 86 -6.26 4.10 -12.16
C PRO A 86 -4.96 4.81 -12.52
N ASN A 87 -4.56 4.77 -13.79
CA ASN A 87 -3.34 5.44 -14.26
C ASN A 87 -3.34 6.94 -13.81
N PRO A 88 -2.36 7.36 -12.98
CA PRO A 88 -2.34 8.70 -12.41
C PRO A 88 -1.81 9.76 -13.38
N GLY A 89 -1.20 9.36 -14.50
CA GLY A 89 -0.42 10.27 -15.34
C GLY A 89 0.64 10.98 -14.49
N ASN A 90 0.56 12.30 -14.44
CA ASN A 90 1.45 13.14 -13.62
C ASN A 90 0.78 13.71 -12.36
N ASP A 91 -0.47 13.36 -12.07
CA ASP A 91 -1.21 13.84 -10.90
C ASP A 91 -1.27 12.75 -9.79
N PRO A 92 -0.48 12.89 -8.71
CA PRO A 92 -0.47 11.91 -7.64
C PRO A 92 -1.81 11.83 -6.89
N TRP A 93 -2.63 12.89 -6.95
CA TRP A 93 -3.93 12.92 -6.27
C TRP A 93 -4.97 11.99 -6.89
N VAL A 94 -4.71 11.48 -8.11
CA VAL A 94 -5.54 10.43 -8.71
C VAL A 94 -5.51 9.17 -7.84
N ALA A 95 -4.34 8.77 -7.33
CA ALA A 95 -4.23 7.60 -6.46
C ALA A 95 -4.93 7.82 -5.12
N VAL A 96 -4.73 8.99 -4.51
CA VAL A 96 -5.40 9.38 -3.26
C VAL A 96 -6.92 9.34 -3.38
N LYS A 97 -7.47 9.88 -4.48
CA LYS A 97 -8.92 10.02 -4.65
C LYS A 97 -9.59 8.74 -5.16
N LYS A 98 -8.87 7.91 -5.92
CA LYS A 98 -9.48 6.80 -6.69
C LYS A 98 -8.89 5.42 -6.43
N GLY A 99 -7.83 5.31 -5.63
CA GLY A 99 -7.32 4.04 -5.11
C GLY A 99 -7.49 3.93 -3.61
N TYR A 100 -6.68 3.06 -3.01
CA TYR A 100 -6.60 2.86 -1.56
C TYR A 100 -5.18 3.05 -1.08
N GLU A 101 -5.03 3.91 -0.09
CA GLU A 101 -3.78 4.15 0.62
C GLU A 101 -3.72 3.28 1.86
N ILE A 102 -2.67 2.47 1.95
CA ILE A 102 -2.26 1.76 3.15
C ILE A 102 -1.29 2.66 3.89
N GLN A 103 -1.76 3.25 4.99
CA GLN A 103 -1.06 4.30 5.70
C GLN A 103 0.31 3.85 6.24
N ILE A 104 1.31 4.72 6.17
CA ILE A 104 2.57 4.62 6.92
C ILE A 104 2.77 5.92 7.67
N CYS A 105 2.83 5.87 9.00
CA CYS A 105 3.12 7.07 9.78
C CYS A 105 3.79 6.78 11.12
N GLY A 106 4.51 7.78 11.64
CA GLY A 106 5.01 7.78 13.01
C GLY A 106 3.90 7.96 14.06
N ASN A 107 4.29 8.08 15.33
CA ASN A 107 3.32 8.14 16.43
C ASN A 107 2.51 9.45 16.49
N GLU A 108 3.05 10.55 16.01
CA GLU A 108 2.45 11.89 16.09
C GLU A 108 1.52 12.21 14.92
N ALA A 109 1.49 11.39 13.87
CA ALA A 109 0.58 11.60 12.75
C ALA A 109 -0.90 11.53 13.19
N HIS A 110 -1.65 12.58 12.85
CA HIS A 110 -2.85 12.98 13.57
C HIS A 110 -4.17 12.30 13.19
N LYS A 111 -4.23 11.49 12.12
CA LYS A 111 -5.50 10.93 11.63
C LYS A 111 -5.61 9.42 11.84
N ASN A 112 -4.90 8.66 11.02
CA ASN A 112 -5.00 7.21 11.00
C ASN A 112 -3.62 6.62 11.27
N LYS A 113 -3.58 5.57 12.10
CA LYS A 113 -2.35 4.83 12.36
C LYS A 113 -1.98 3.98 11.15
N THR A 114 -0.69 3.65 11.05
CA THR A 114 -0.11 2.72 10.10
C THR A 114 -0.97 1.47 9.91
N GLY A 115 -1.18 1.09 8.66
CA GLY A 115 -1.96 -0.07 8.23
C GLY A 115 -3.46 0.18 8.11
N ALA A 116 -3.92 1.40 8.37
CA ALA A 116 -5.27 1.81 8.03
C ALA A 116 -5.42 1.88 6.50
N ILE A 117 -6.63 1.62 6.02
CA ILE A 117 -7.07 2.18 4.74
C ILE A 117 -7.35 3.65 5.02
N TYR A 118 -6.49 4.54 4.54
CA TYR A 118 -6.47 5.93 4.98
C TYR A 118 -7.81 6.65 4.76
N ASP A 119 -8.25 7.42 5.76
CA ASP A 119 -9.56 8.08 5.86
C ASP A 119 -10.80 7.17 5.67
N ILE A 120 -10.65 5.84 5.67
CA ILE A 120 -11.75 4.88 5.42
C ILE A 120 -11.90 3.84 6.54
N GLN A 121 -10.86 3.06 6.85
CA GLN A 121 -10.94 1.97 7.83
C GLN A 121 -9.66 1.89 8.69
N PRO A 122 -9.76 1.98 10.03
CA PRO A 122 -8.60 1.90 10.91
C PRO A 122 -7.97 0.50 10.93
N ALA A 123 -6.67 0.45 11.23
CA ALA A 123 -5.98 -0.80 11.52
C ALA A 123 -6.36 -1.36 12.90
N ILE A 124 -6.29 -2.68 13.04
CA ILE A 124 -6.47 -3.39 14.31
C ILE A 124 -5.09 -3.68 14.91
N ASP A 125 -4.76 -3.00 16.01
CA ASP A 125 -3.55 -3.24 16.81
C ASP A 125 -2.27 -3.43 15.95
N PRO A 126 -1.86 -2.39 15.19
CA PRO A 126 -0.91 -2.54 14.10
C PRO A 126 0.51 -2.93 14.56
N GLY A 127 0.93 -2.50 15.75
CA GLY A 127 2.25 -2.85 16.30
C GLY A 127 3.42 -2.36 15.42
N MET A 128 3.26 -1.24 14.71
CA MET A 128 4.36 -0.60 13.99
C MET A 128 5.47 -0.19 14.95
N LYS A 129 6.72 -0.29 14.49
CA LYS A 129 7.92 0.13 15.22
C LYS A 129 8.56 1.34 14.52
N VAL A 130 8.39 2.54 15.06
CA VAL A 130 9.03 3.77 14.55
C VAL A 130 10.54 3.67 14.72
N GLY A 131 11.32 4.19 13.76
CA GLY A 131 12.78 4.08 13.74
C GLY A 131 13.33 2.72 13.32
N GLU A 132 12.46 1.74 13.05
CA GLU A 132 12.83 0.38 12.66
C GLU A 132 12.25 -0.01 11.29
N TRP A 133 12.86 -1.02 10.68
CA TRP A 133 12.28 -1.68 9.52
C TRP A 133 11.01 -2.44 9.90
N ASN A 134 9.97 -2.21 9.12
CA ASN A 134 8.69 -2.88 9.18
C ASN A 134 8.41 -3.50 7.81
N LYS A 135 7.60 -4.57 7.81
CA LYS A 135 7.23 -5.28 6.59
C LYS A 135 5.73 -5.34 6.44
N TYR A 136 5.23 -4.87 5.30
CA TYR A 136 3.90 -5.18 4.83
C TYR A 136 3.89 -6.38 3.90
N ASP A 137 2.86 -7.20 4.04
CA ASP A 137 2.32 -8.02 2.96
C ASP A 137 0.91 -7.48 2.66
N ILE A 138 0.73 -6.84 1.49
CA ILE A 138 -0.53 -6.27 1.01
C ILE A 138 -1.09 -7.20 -0.05
N ILE A 139 -2.25 -7.80 0.24
CA ILE A 139 -2.85 -8.81 -0.62
C ILE A 139 -4.12 -8.23 -1.20
N THR A 140 -4.22 -8.23 -2.53
CA THR A 140 -5.43 -7.87 -3.26
C THR A 140 -5.99 -9.11 -3.93
N VAL A 141 -7.26 -9.45 -3.70
CA VAL A 141 -7.93 -10.60 -4.35
C VAL A 141 -9.39 -10.26 -4.57
N GLY A 142 -9.86 -10.31 -5.82
CA GLY A 142 -11.22 -9.86 -6.16
C GLY A 142 -11.42 -8.40 -5.75
N ASP A 143 -12.46 -8.15 -4.96
CA ASP A 143 -12.78 -6.87 -4.34
C ASP A 143 -12.21 -6.72 -2.92
N GLN A 144 -11.31 -7.60 -2.48
CA GLN A 144 -10.75 -7.53 -1.12
C GLN A 144 -9.30 -7.05 -1.09
N ILE A 145 -8.97 -6.33 -0.02
CA ILE A 145 -7.61 -5.93 0.36
C ILE A 145 -7.35 -6.43 1.78
N ALA A 146 -6.22 -7.07 1.99
CA ALA A 146 -5.76 -7.41 3.32
C ALA A 146 -4.35 -6.90 3.59
N ILE A 147 -4.13 -6.51 4.84
CA ILE A 147 -2.88 -5.89 5.27
C ILE A 147 -2.34 -6.70 6.43
N ILE A 148 -1.17 -7.27 6.20
CA ILE A 148 -0.37 -7.96 7.22
C ILE A 148 0.83 -7.06 7.51
N LEU A 149 1.01 -6.68 8.76
CA LEU A 149 2.16 -5.90 9.24
C LEU A 149 2.98 -6.76 10.17
N ASN A 150 4.26 -6.93 9.87
CA ASN A 150 5.21 -7.70 10.69
C ASN A 150 4.69 -9.12 11.03
N GLY A 151 4.01 -9.76 10.07
CA GLY A 151 3.43 -11.10 10.21
C GLY A 151 2.07 -11.16 10.91
N LYS A 152 1.51 -10.03 11.33
CA LYS A 152 0.17 -9.96 11.95
C LYS A 152 -0.84 -9.37 10.97
N LEU A 153 -1.97 -10.05 10.78
CA LEU A 153 -3.10 -9.52 10.04
C LEU A 153 -3.73 -8.38 10.85
N ILE A 154 -3.74 -7.18 10.28
CA ILE A 154 -4.19 -5.96 10.97
C ILE A 154 -5.36 -5.27 10.25
N ASN A 155 -5.69 -5.69 9.02
CA ASN A 155 -6.79 -5.12 8.27
C ASN A 155 -7.32 -6.09 7.19
N ILE A 156 -8.64 -6.13 7.00
CA ILE A 156 -9.31 -6.70 5.82
C ILE A 156 -10.39 -5.72 5.38
N TYR A 157 -10.37 -5.33 4.13
CA TYR A 157 -11.25 -4.32 3.57
C TYR A 157 -11.90 -4.80 2.26
N GLU A 158 -13.19 -4.52 2.10
CA GLU A 158 -13.96 -4.75 0.87
C GLU A 158 -14.00 -3.43 0.08
N CYS A 159 -13.50 -3.46 -1.15
CA CYS A 159 -13.43 -2.31 -2.04
C CYS A 159 -14.82 -1.74 -2.31
N GLN A 160 -14.89 -0.42 -2.43
CA GLN A 160 -16.08 0.28 -2.89
C GLN A 160 -16.28 0.04 -4.40
N GLU A 161 -17.52 -0.21 -4.80
CA GLU A 161 -17.90 -0.38 -6.21
C GLU A 161 -17.43 0.83 -7.04
N GLY A 162 -16.77 0.56 -8.17
CA GLY A 162 -16.23 1.58 -9.07
C GLY A 162 -14.98 2.31 -8.56
N ARG A 163 -14.42 1.91 -7.42
CA ARG A 163 -13.15 2.42 -6.89
C ARG A 163 -12.15 1.27 -6.74
N GLY A 164 -11.47 0.92 -7.82
CA GLY A 164 -10.38 -0.05 -7.77
C GLY A 164 -10.79 -1.47 -7.38
N ASP A 165 -12.08 -1.79 -7.50
CA ASP A 165 -12.72 -3.06 -7.16
C ASP A 165 -12.40 -4.20 -8.14
N VAL A 166 -11.90 -3.88 -9.34
CA VAL A 166 -11.54 -4.87 -10.37
C VAL A 166 -10.02 -4.99 -10.57
N SER A 167 -9.36 -3.90 -10.93
CA SER A 167 -7.92 -3.80 -11.19
C SER A 167 -7.39 -2.41 -10.84
N GLY A 168 -6.07 -2.28 -10.76
CA GLY A 168 -5.42 -0.97 -10.75
C GLY A 168 -3.92 -1.06 -10.53
N TYR A 169 -3.27 0.08 -10.48
CA TYR A 169 -1.82 0.19 -10.30
C TYR A 169 -1.41 0.06 -8.83
N PHE A 170 -0.11 -0.14 -8.65
CA PHE A 170 0.59 -0.19 -7.37
C PHE A 170 1.61 0.97 -7.33
N GLY A 171 1.78 1.62 -6.18
CA GLY A 171 2.77 2.67 -5.99
C GLY A 171 2.86 3.19 -4.57
#